data_AF-A0A4Q2RJX5-F1
#
_entry.id   AF-A0A4Q2RJX5-F1
#
_cell.length_a   1.000
_cell.length_b   1.000
_cell.length_c   1.000
_cell.angle_alpha   90.00
_cell.angle_beta   90.00
_cell.angle_gamma   90.00
#
_symmetry.space_group_name_H-M   'P 1'
#
loop_
_entity.id
_entity.type
_entity.pdbx_description
1 polymer ?
#
loop_
_entity_poly.entity_id
_entity_poly.type
_entity_poly.pdbx_seq_one_letter_code
_entity_poly.pdbx_strand_id
1 'polypeptide(L)'
;MSRLPDPSAADLAPPRGSVPTYADEDTTRAVRRAGQVAGVALLLIAGLAGFGALFAIDGVVTPGNAARTAGDLTSSEGTFRLGVVSLYAIIVLDIVAAWALFRFFAPVDSWVSRLTAWFRVAFAAVFLVAIAQLAGVPKLLNDDAYRGVFGDEQVEALALLRIESYYDIWMAGLFLFGVHLVGVGYLAYRSGYVPRVIGVLLVVAGLGYAFDTVSSVLSETPIVVSTVTFFGEFALAVWLVVRSGRVQPGTNRER
;
A
#
# COMPACT_ATOMS: atom_id res chain seq x y z
N MET A 1 1.33 19.54 76.41
CA MET A 1 0.83 19.54 75.01
C MET A 1 2.03 19.42 74.09
N SER A 2 2.41 18.21 73.69
CA SER A 2 3.54 17.93 72.79
C SER A 2 3.13 18.14 71.34
N ARG A 3 3.87 18.98 70.60
CA ARG A 3 3.71 19.12 69.15
C ARG A 3 4.29 17.89 68.46
N LEU A 4 3.48 17.22 67.64
CA LEU A 4 3.93 16.19 66.70
C LEU A 4 4.77 16.85 65.60
N PRO A 5 5.84 16.20 65.11
CA PRO A 5 6.62 16.71 63.99
C PRO A 5 5.85 16.52 62.67
N ASP A 6 5.86 17.57 61.85
CA ASP A 6 5.26 17.62 60.52
C ASP A 6 6.09 16.74 59.55
N PRO A 7 5.50 15.77 58.84
CA PRO A 7 6.24 14.96 57.88
C PRO A 7 6.71 15.83 56.71
N SER A 8 8.02 15.96 56.59
CA SER A 8 8.72 16.62 55.49
C SER A 8 8.18 16.17 54.12
N ALA A 9 7.91 17.13 53.23
CA ALA A 9 7.46 16.94 51.84
C ALA A 9 8.42 16.12 50.94
N ALA A 10 9.52 15.60 51.48
CA ALA A 10 10.46 14.74 50.79
C ALA A 10 9.93 13.31 50.55
N ASP A 11 8.85 12.88 51.23
CA ASP A 11 8.30 11.51 51.14
C ASP A 11 7.23 11.31 50.04
N LEU A 12 6.93 12.34 49.23
CA LEU A 12 5.95 12.28 48.13
C LEU A 12 6.56 12.15 46.73
N ALA A 13 7.88 11.99 46.62
CA ALA A 13 8.51 11.73 45.33
C ALA A 13 8.19 10.28 44.89
N PRO A 14 7.50 10.06 43.75
CA PRO A 14 7.27 8.70 43.27
C PRO A 14 8.62 7.99 43.04
N PRO A 15 8.73 6.67 43.31
CA PRO A 15 9.98 5.96 43.20
C PRO A 15 10.54 6.08 41.77
N ARG A 16 11.85 6.33 41.66
CA ARG A 16 12.57 6.30 40.38
C ARG A 16 12.54 4.88 39.83
N GLY A 17 11.55 4.63 38.96
CA GLY A 17 11.25 3.31 38.41
C GLY A 17 9.74 3.07 38.34
N SER A 18 8.96 4.05 37.86
CA SER A 18 7.51 3.93 37.74
C SER A 18 7.17 2.67 36.95
N VAL A 19 6.48 1.73 37.61
CA VAL A 19 5.91 0.53 36.98
C VAL A 19 5.09 1.01 35.77
N PRO A 20 5.31 0.46 34.56
CA PRO A 20 4.49 0.79 33.40
C PRO A 20 3.02 0.68 33.79
N THR A 21 2.23 1.73 33.56
CA THR A 21 0.80 1.62 33.83
C THR A 21 0.19 0.60 32.88
N TYR A 22 -0.82 -0.16 33.31
CA TYR A 22 -1.49 -1.16 32.45
C TYR A 22 -1.92 -0.59 31.07
N ALA A 23 -2.28 0.70 31.03
CA ALA A 23 -2.62 1.42 29.80
C ALA A 23 -1.43 1.57 28.81
N ASP A 24 -0.19 1.69 29.30
CA ASP A 24 1.01 1.79 28.48
C ASP A 24 1.40 0.43 27.87
N GLU A 25 1.18 -0.65 28.62
CA GLU A 25 1.43 -2.02 28.13
C GLU A 25 0.43 -2.43 27.04
N ASP A 26 -0.85 -2.10 27.22
CA ASP A 26 -1.90 -2.37 26.24
C ASP A 26 -1.68 -1.58 24.96
N THR A 27 -1.30 -0.31 25.07
CA THR A 27 -0.96 0.54 23.92
C THR A 27 0.26 0.00 23.17
N THR A 28 1.30 -0.40 23.89
CA THR A 28 2.51 -1.00 23.30
C THR A 28 2.18 -2.31 22.57
N ARG A 29 1.37 -3.17 23.17
CA ARG A 29 0.92 -4.43 22.56
C ARG A 29 0.09 -4.19 21.30
N ALA A 30 -0.79 -3.19 21.31
CA ALA A 30 -1.59 -2.81 20.15
C ALA A 30 -0.72 -2.34 18.98
N VAL A 31 0.27 -1.49 19.22
CA VAL A 31 1.21 -1.02 18.19
C VAL A 31 2.00 -2.18 17.61
N ARG A 32 2.52 -3.10 18.44
CA ARG A 32 3.24 -4.28 17.97
C ARG A 32 2.40 -5.15 17.04
N ARG A 33 1.15 -5.45 17.43
CA ARG A 33 0.21 -6.23 16.61
C ARG A 33 -0.12 -5.51 15.30
N ALA A 34 -0.36 -4.21 15.35
CA ALA A 34 -0.60 -3.41 14.15
C ALA A 34 0.59 -3.47 13.18
N GLY A 35 1.82 -3.38 13.70
CA GLY A 35 3.03 -3.53 12.88
C GLY A 35 3.12 -4.90 12.21
N GLN A 36 2.83 -5.99 12.94
CA GLN A 36 2.83 -7.34 12.36
C GLN A 36 1.75 -7.50 11.27
N VAL A 37 0.54 -7.02 11.51
CA VAL A 37 -0.57 -7.06 10.53
C VAL A 37 -0.18 -6.27 9.28
N ALA A 38 0.38 -5.06 9.45
CA ALA A 38 0.87 -4.25 8.32
C ALA A 38 1.94 -4.97 7.52
N GLY A 39 2.95 -5.55 8.19
CA GLY A 39 4.03 -6.29 7.53
C GLY A 39 3.53 -7.49 6.73
N VAL A 40 2.66 -8.32 7.33
CA VAL A 40 2.07 -9.48 6.64
C VAL A 40 1.21 -9.06 5.46
N ALA A 41 0.36 -8.04 5.62
CA ALA A 41 -0.47 -7.53 4.54
C ALA A 41 0.38 -7.03 3.36
N LEU A 42 1.45 -6.26 3.63
CA LEU A 42 2.36 -5.77 2.60
C LEU A 42 3.09 -6.90 1.85
N LEU A 43 3.54 -7.95 2.57
CA LEU A 43 4.18 -9.11 1.92
C LEU A 43 3.20 -9.93 1.07
N LEU A 44 1.97 -10.10 1.54
CA LEU A 44 0.92 -10.77 0.76
C LEU A 44 0.56 -9.95 -0.50
N ILE A 45 0.49 -8.62 -0.39
CA ILE A 45 0.31 -7.73 -1.55
C ILE A 45 1.44 -7.94 -2.55
N ALA A 46 2.71 -7.93 -2.11
CA ALA A 46 3.84 -8.13 -3.01
C ALA A 46 3.79 -9.48 -3.75
N GLY A 47 3.43 -10.56 -3.04
CA GLY A 47 3.27 -11.88 -3.64
C GLY A 47 2.10 -11.96 -4.65
N LEU A 48 0.95 -11.38 -4.28
CA LEU A 48 -0.22 -11.33 -5.17
C LEU A 48 -0.01 -10.41 -6.36
N ALA A 49 0.70 -9.29 -6.20
CA ALA A 49 1.03 -8.38 -7.29
C ALA A 49 1.96 -9.06 -8.31
N GLY A 50 2.97 -9.80 -7.84
CA GLY A 50 3.81 -10.62 -8.72
C GLY A 50 3.02 -11.71 -9.45
N PHE A 51 2.11 -12.39 -8.77
CA PHE A 51 1.22 -13.37 -9.40
C PHE A 51 0.28 -12.72 -10.43
N GLY A 52 -0.37 -11.61 -10.08
CA GLY A 52 -1.28 -10.88 -10.95
C GLY A 52 -0.58 -10.33 -12.20
N ALA A 53 0.63 -9.77 -12.06
CA ALA A 53 1.42 -9.31 -13.18
C ALA A 53 1.75 -10.45 -14.16
N LEU A 54 2.20 -11.60 -13.65
CA LEU A 54 2.54 -12.74 -14.51
C LEU A 54 1.32 -13.33 -15.24
N PHE A 55 0.15 -13.41 -14.58
CA PHE A 55 -0.98 -14.20 -15.08
C PHE A 55 -2.17 -13.40 -15.61
N ALA A 56 -2.40 -12.17 -15.14
CA ALA A 56 -3.44 -11.28 -15.69
C ALA A 56 -2.92 -10.31 -16.76
N ILE A 57 -1.60 -10.15 -16.87
CA ILE A 57 -1.01 -9.07 -17.64
C ILE A 57 0.03 -9.61 -18.63
N ASP A 58 1.23 -9.96 -18.17
CA ASP A 58 2.37 -10.26 -19.04
C ASP A 58 2.18 -11.57 -19.83
N GLY A 59 1.37 -12.50 -19.31
CA GLY A 59 1.08 -13.78 -19.95
C GLY A 59 0.08 -13.73 -21.10
N VAL A 60 -0.66 -12.62 -21.28
CA VAL A 60 -1.78 -12.55 -22.24
C VAL A 60 -1.81 -11.29 -23.11
N VAL A 61 -1.06 -10.24 -22.76
CA VAL A 61 -1.05 -8.98 -23.51
C VAL A 61 0.10 -8.98 -24.52
N THR A 62 -0.23 -8.89 -25.82
CA THR A 62 0.76 -8.54 -26.84
C THR A 62 0.65 -7.04 -27.16
N PRO A 63 1.66 -6.21 -26.81
CA PRO A 63 1.62 -4.78 -27.04
C PRO A 63 1.32 -4.43 -28.51
N GLY A 64 0.33 -3.56 -28.73
CA GLY A 64 -0.04 -3.07 -30.07
C GLY A 64 -0.70 -4.09 -31.00
N ASN A 65 -1.05 -5.30 -30.52
CA ASN A 65 -1.74 -6.31 -31.33
C ASN A 65 -3.02 -6.81 -30.65
N ALA A 66 -4.15 -6.22 -31.02
CA ALA A 66 -5.46 -6.52 -30.46
C ALA A 66 -5.92 -7.95 -30.75
N ALA A 67 -5.81 -8.41 -31.99
CA ALA A 67 -6.21 -9.75 -32.40
C ALA A 67 -5.43 -10.84 -31.65
N ARG A 68 -4.11 -10.68 -31.52
CA ARG A 68 -3.27 -11.63 -30.78
C ARG A 68 -3.59 -11.61 -29.29
N THR A 69 -3.73 -10.44 -28.70
CA THR A 69 -4.13 -10.30 -27.28
C THR A 69 -5.48 -10.96 -27.00
N ALA A 70 -6.47 -10.79 -27.89
CA ALA A 70 -7.77 -11.44 -27.77
C ALA A 70 -7.68 -12.97 -27.89
N GLY A 71 -6.88 -13.48 -28.84
CA GLY A 71 -6.63 -14.92 -28.98
C GLY A 71 -5.94 -15.52 -27.76
N ASP A 72 -4.90 -14.86 -27.25
CA ASP A 72 -4.16 -15.32 -26.06
C ASP A 72 -5.06 -15.30 -24.81
N LEU A 73 -5.87 -14.26 -24.63
CA LEU A 73 -6.78 -14.13 -23.49
C LEU A 73 -7.92 -15.16 -23.53
N THR A 74 -8.53 -15.40 -24.70
CA THR A 74 -9.56 -16.44 -24.84
C THR A 74 -8.99 -17.84 -24.63
N SER A 75 -7.76 -18.11 -25.07
CA SER A 75 -7.09 -19.40 -24.84
C SER A 75 -6.73 -19.66 -23.35
N SER A 76 -6.47 -18.59 -22.60
CA SER A 76 -5.98 -18.63 -21.21
C SER A 76 -6.93 -17.97 -20.21
N GLU A 77 -8.23 -17.94 -20.53
CA GLU A 77 -9.22 -17.14 -19.82
C GLU A 77 -9.29 -17.43 -18.31
N GLY A 78 -9.20 -18.71 -17.92
CA GLY A 78 -9.20 -19.12 -16.50
C GLY A 78 -8.05 -18.51 -15.72
N THR A 79 -6.85 -18.49 -16.31
CA THR A 79 -5.64 -17.90 -15.72
C THR A 79 -5.76 -16.39 -15.61
N PHE A 80 -6.26 -15.72 -16.66
CA PHE A 80 -6.54 -14.29 -16.63
C PHE A 80 -7.52 -13.93 -15.52
N ARG A 81 -8.65 -14.65 -15.41
CA ARG A 81 -9.65 -14.45 -14.34
C ARG A 81 -9.06 -14.64 -12.94
N LEU A 82 -8.22 -15.66 -12.73
CA LEU A 82 -7.52 -15.87 -11.45
C LEU A 82 -6.57 -14.73 -11.13
N GLY A 83 -5.85 -14.22 -12.13
CA GLY A 83 -5.01 -13.04 -11.96
C GLY A 83 -5.84 -11.80 -11.56
N VAL A 84 -6.97 -11.53 -12.22
CA VAL A 84 -7.90 -10.44 -11.84
C VAL A 84 -8.44 -10.60 -10.41
N VAL A 85 -8.79 -11.83 -10.00
CA VAL A 85 -9.21 -12.12 -8.61
C VAL A 85 -8.11 -11.82 -7.60
N SER A 86 -6.84 -12.12 -7.93
CA SER A 86 -5.72 -11.77 -7.07
C SER A 86 -5.57 -10.25 -6.89
N LEU A 87 -5.86 -9.45 -7.93
CA LEU A 87 -5.87 -7.98 -7.83
C LEU A 87 -6.98 -7.48 -6.90
N TYR A 88 -8.18 -8.08 -6.94
CA TYR A 88 -9.22 -7.75 -5.95
C TYR A 88 -8.81 -8.08 -4.51
N ALA A 89 -8.06 -9.18 -4.30
CA ALA A 89 -7.53 -9.51 -2.99
C ALA A 89 -6.52 -8.46 -2.49
N ILE A 90 -5.72 -7.86 -3.40
CA ILE A 90 -4.83 -6.74 -3.08
C ILE A 90 -5.61 -5.55 -2.53
N ILE A 91 -6.77 -5.19 -3.10
CA ILE A 91 -7.60 -4.08 -2.61
C ILE A 91 -8.00 -4.27 -1.14
N VAL A 92 -8.39 -5.48 -0.75
CA VAL A 92 -8.74 -5.79 0.64
C VAL A 92 -7.52 -5.63 1.55
N LEU A 93 -6.38 -6.16 1.12
CA LEU A 93 -5.12 -6.04 1.85
C LEU A 93 -4.63 -4.59 1.95
N ASP A 94 -4.90 -3.75 0.94
CA ASP A 94 -4.57 -2.33 0.97
C ASP A 94 -5.32 -1.60 2.09
N ILE A 95 -6.60 -1.91 2.28
CA ILE A 95 -7.42 -1.35 3.35
C ILE A 95 -6.90 -1.82 4.72
N VAL A 96 -6.57 -3.12 4.84
CA VAL A 96 -5.98 -3.68 6.06
C VAL A 96 -4.63 -3.02 6.37
N ALA A 97 -3.77 -2.85 5.37
CA ALA A 97 -2.48 -2.20 5.50
C ALA A 97 -2.62 -0.71 5.87
N ALA A 98 -3.57 0.01 5.27
CA ALA A 98 -3.85 1.40 5.60
C ALA A 98 -4.24 1.56 7.07
N TRP A 99 -5.16 0.73 7.55
CA TRP A 99 -5.59 0.72 8.94
C TRP A 99 -4.46 0.32 9.90
N ALA A 100 -3.71 -0.73 9.57
CA ALA A 100 -2.63 -1.24 10.40
C ALA A 100 -1.46 -0.24 10.51
N LEU A 101 -1.05 0.36 9.39
CA LEU A 101 -0.03 1.42 9.38
C LEU A 101 -0.50 2.67 10.11
N PHE A 102 -1.78 3.04 9.95
CA PHE A 102 -2.36 4.13 10.74
C PHE A 102 -2.16 3.89 12.23
N ARG A 103 -2.55 2.70 12.70
CA ARG A 103 -2.46 2.35 14.13
C ARG A 103 -1.03 2.21 14.62
N PHE A 104 -0.12 1.75 13.75
CA PHE A 104 1.30 1.61 14.04
C PHE A 104 2.01 2.96 14.20
N PHE A 105 1.69 3.95 13.36
CA PHE A 105 2.32 5.28 13.38
C PHE A 105 1.54 6.36 14.13
N ALA A 106 0.31 6.07 14.57
CA ALA A 106 -0.50 7.00 15.37
C ALA A 106 0.21 7.58 16.62
N PRO A 107 1.08 6.84 17.33
CA PRO A 107 1.83 7.41 18.45
C PRO A 107 2.86 8.48 18.06
N VAL A 108 3.28 8.53 16.80
CA VAL A 108 4.27 9.51 16.29
C VAL A 108 3.56 10.82 15.93
N ASP A 109 2.56 10.72 15.05
CA ASP A 109 1.67 11.83 14.69
C ASP A 109 0.36 11.26 14.17
N SER A 110 -0.72 11.43 14.95
CA SER A 110 -2.02 10.85 14.61
C SER A 110 -2.70 11.49 13.39
N TRP A 111 -2.36 12.74 13.06
CA TRP A 111 -2.95 13.49 11.95
C TRP A 111 -2.29 13.10 10.64
N VAL A 112 -0.96 13.10 10.60
CA VAL A 112 -0.18 12.66 9.42
C VAL A 112 -0.41 11.18 9.16
N SER A 113 -0.45 10.35 10.21
CA SER A 113 -0.75 8.91 10.08
C SER A 113 -2.13 8.66 9.47
N ARG A 114 -3.15 9.43 9.90
CA ARG A 114 -4.51 9.32 9.35
C ARG A 114 -4.58 9.79 7.90
N LEU A 115 -3.96 10.93 7.59
CA LEU A 115 -3.89 11.47 6.23
C LEU A 115 -3.23 10.47 5.27
N THR A 116 -2.12 9.87 5.70
CA THR A 116 -1.38 8.85 4.96
C THR A 116 -2.23 7.61 4.68
N ALA A 117 -3.03 7.17 5.66
CA ALA A 117 -3.96 6.05 5.47
C ALA A 117 -5.10 6.38 4.50
N TRP A 118 -5.63 7.61 4.53
CA TRP A 118 -6.61 8.06 3.55
C TRP A 118 -6.08 8.03 2.12
N PHE A 119 -4.84 8.46 1.90
CA PHE A 119 -4.20 8.36 0.58
C PHE A 119 -4.10 6.91 0.09
N ARG A 120 -3.79 5.95 0.97
CA ARG A 120 -3.77 4.52 0.61
C ARG A 120 -5.16 3.99 0.26
N VAL A 121 -6.18 4.37 1.02
CA VAL A 121 -7.57 3.98 0.72
C VAL A 121 -8.05 4.60 -0.60
N ALA A 122 -7.71 5.86 -0.85
CA ALA A 122 -8.01 6.54 -2.12
C ALA A 122 -7.30 5.86 -3.30
N PHE A 123 -6.02 5.49 -3.14
CA PHE A 123 -5.31 4.65 -4.10
C PHE A 123 -6.05 3.33 -4.36
N ALA A 124 -6.45 2.60 -3.31
CA ALA A 124 -7.17 1.33 -3.46
C ALA A 124 -8.50 1.51 -4.21
N ALA A 125 -9.22 2.61 -3.98
CA ALA A 125 -10.44 2.93 -4.72
C ALA A 125 -10.18 3.19 -6.21
N VAL A 126 -9.14 3.96 -6.55
CA VAL A 126 -8.72 4.18 -7.95
C VAL A 126 -8.27 2.86 -8.59
N PHE A 127 -7.50 2.05 -7.88
CA PHE A 127 -7.02 0.78 -8.37
C PHE A 127 -8.17 -0.23 -8.60
N LEU A 128 -9.21 -0.19 -7.76
CA LEU A 128 -10.43 -0.97 -7.99
C LEU A 128 -11.12 -0.61 -9.32
N VAL A 129 -11.16 0.68 -9.67
CA VAL A 129 -11.69 1.14 -10.96
C VAL A 129 -10.82 0.65 -12.12
N ALA A 130 -9.50 0.65 -11.97
CA ALA A 130 -8.60 0.07 -12.95
C ALA A 130 -8.92 -1.43 -13.16
N ILE A 131 -8.98 -2.21 -12.08
CA ILE A 131 -9.24 -3.67 -12.13
C ILE A 131 -10.60 -3.96 -12.80
N ALA A 132 -11.60 -3.10 -12.60
CA ALA A 132 -12.90 -3.24 -13.28
C ALA A 132 -12.79 -3.19 -14.81
N GLN A 133 -11.79 -2.50 -15.38
CA GLN A 133 -11.53 -2.52 -16.81
C GLN A 133 -11.10 -3.92 -17.28
N LEU A 134 -10.14 -4.55 -16.57
CA LEU A 134 -9.69 -5.91 -16.86
C LEU A 134 -10.81 -6.94 -16.66
N ALA A 135 -11.58 -6.83 -15.58
CA ALA A 135 -12.67 -7.75 -15.28
C ALA A 135 -13.77 -7.76 -16.35
N GLY A 136 -13.93 -6.66 -17.09
CA GLY A 136 -14.88 -6.56 -18.19
C GLY A 136 -14.42 -7.20 -19.51
N VAL A 137 -13.12 -7.45 -19.69
CA VAL A 137 -12.55 -7.92 -20.96
C VAL A 137 -13.10 -9.28 -21.40
N PRO A 138 -13.17 -10.32 -20.55
CA PRO A 138 -13.68 -11.63 -20.97
C PRO A 138 -15.15 -11.57 -21.41
N LYS A 139 -15.97 -10.74 -20.76
CA LYS A 139 -17.37 -10.55 -21.17
C LYS A 139 -17.45 -9.90 -22.55
N LEU A 140 -16.63 -8.88 -22.81
CA LEU A 140 -16.57 -8.21 -24.10
C LEU A 140 -16.15 -9.18 -25.21
N LEU A 141 -15.16 -10.03 -24.95
CA LEU A 141 -14.62 -10.99 -25.91
C LEU A 141 -15.44 -12.27 -26.08
N ASN A 142 -16.38 -12.61 -25.20
CA ASN A 142 -17.12 -13.89 -25.28
C ASN A 142 -18.62 -13.72 -25.55
N ASP A 143 -19.13 -12.49 -25.58
CA ASP A 143 -20.55 -12.21 -25.80
C ASP A 143 -20.82 -11.93 -27.29
N ASP A 144 -21.51 -12.87 -27.95
CA ASP A 144 -21.86 -12.79 -29.37
C ASP A 144 -22.73 -11.57 -29.70
N ALA A 145 -23.45 -10.99 -28.72
CA ALA A 145 -24.22 -9.78 -28.94
C ALA A 145 -23.31 -8.57 -29.23
N TYR A 146 -22.16 -8.47 -28.57
CA TYR A 146 -21.19 -7.39 -28.86
C TYR A 146 -20.55 -7.58 -30.23
N ARG A 147 -20.18 -8.82 -30.59
CA ARG A 147 -19.67 -9.15 -31.94
C ARG A 147 -20.69 -8.85 -33.03
N GLY A 148 -21.97 -9.17 -32.80
CA GLY A 148 -23.03 -8.90 -33.77
C GLY A 148 -23.25 -7.41 -34.06
N VAL A 149 -22.97 -6.53 -33.09
CA VAL A 149 -23.15 -5.07 -33.23
C VAL A 149 -21.88 -4.37 -33.72
N PHE A 150 -20.71 -4.72 -33.17
CA PHE A 150 -19.45 -4.03 -33.44
C PHE A 150 -18.56 -4.77 -34.46
N GLY A 151 -18.75 -6.07 -34.67
CA GLY A 151 -17.82 -6.91 -35.43
C GLY A 151 -16.56 -7.26 -34.64
N ASP A 152 -15.85 -8.30 -35.09
CA ASP A 152 -14.75 -8.90 -34.34
C ASP A 152 -13.57 -7.92 -34.12
N GLU A 153 -13.10 -7.25 -35.17
CA GLU A 153 -11.97 -6.32 -35.08
C GLU A 153 -12.20 -5.17 -34.08
N GLN A 154 -13.44 -4.65 -34.02
CA GLN A 154 -13.78 -3.58 -33.09
C GLN A 154 -13.89 -4.08 -31.66
N VAL A 155 -14.41 -5.30 -31.44
CA VAL A 155 -14.47 -5.93 -30.12
C VAL A 155 -13.06 -6.19 -29.59
N GLU A 156 -12.15 -6.67 -30.44
CA GLU A 156 -10.74 -6.88 -30.10
C GLU A 156 -10.03 -5.56 -29.75
N ALA A 157 -10.23 -4.50 -30.55
CA ALA A 157 -9.69 -3.19 -30.27
C ALA A 157 -10.22 -2.59 -28.96
N LEU A 158 -11.52 -2.75 -28.66
CA LEU A 158 -12.12 -2.32 -27.40
C LEU A 158 -11.60 -3.11 -26.19
N ALA A 159 -11.28 -4.40 -26.37
CA ALA A 159 -10.65 -5.21 -25.34
C ALA A 159 -9.25 -4.70 -25.02
N LEU A 160 -8.44 -4.41 -26.05
CA LEU A 160 -7.10 -3.83 -25.88
C LEU A 160 -7.19 -2.45 -25.20
N LEU A 161 -8.10 -1.58 -25.63
CA LEU A 161 -8.32 -0.26 -25.02
C LEU A 161 -8.66 -0.36 -23.53
N ARG A 162 -9.44 -1.36 -23.10
CA ARG A 162 -9.73 -1.58 -21.66
C ARG A 162 -8.49 -1.99 -20.88
N ILE A 163 -7.61 -2.80 -21.47
CA ILE A 163 -6.34 -3.19 -20.86
C ILE A 163 -5.42 -1.97 -20.74
N GLU A 164 -5.32 -1.15 -21.78
CA GLU A 164 -4.57 0.11 -21.75
C GLU A 164 -5.14 1.08 -20.69
N SER A 165 -6.46 1.22 -20.65
CA SER A 165 -7.15 2.03 -19.63
C SER A 165 -6.89 1.55 -18.20
N TYR A 166 -6.71 0.24 -17.99
CA TYR A 166 -6.29 -0.28 -16.68
C TYR A 166 -4.93 0.29 -16.27
N TYR A 167 -3.94 0.32 -17.17
CA TYR A 167 -2.63 0.87 -16.88
C TYR A 167 -2.68 2.37 -16.62
N ASP A 168 -3.43 3.13 -17.42
CA ASP A 168 -3.56 4.58 -17.25
C ASP A 168 -4.16 4.94 -15.89
N ILE A 169 -5.24 4.26 -15.51
CA ILE A 169 -5.91 4.49 -14.22
C ILE A 169 -5.01 4.02 -13.06
N TRP A 170 -4.32 2.90 -13.23
CA TRP A 170 -3.38 2.39 -12.22
C TRP A 170 -2.21 3.37 -12.01
N MET A 171 -1.60 3.88 -13.08
CA MET A 171 -0.57 4.92 -13.04
C MET A 171 -1.07 6.18 -12.34
N ALA A 172 -2.28 6.65 -12.66
CA ALA A 172 -2.88 7.78 -11.95
C ALA A 172 -3.02 7.51 -10.43
N GLY A 173 -3.38 6.28 -10.05
CA GLY A 173 -3.42 5.83 -8.66
C GLY A 173 -2.05 5.87 -7.98
N LEU A 174 -0.98 5.54 -8.69
CA LEU A 174 0.38 5.51 -8.13
C LEU A 174 0.84 6.88 -7.63
N PHE A 175 0.31 7.99 -8.14
CA PHE A 175 0.55 9.31 -7.56
C PHE A 175 0.06 9.40 -6.10
N LEU A 176 -1.17 8.93 -5.82
CA LEU A 176 -1.72 8.89 -4.47
C LEU A 176 -0.94 7.94 -3.57
N PHE A 177 -0.53 6.80 -4.12
CA PHE A 177 0.34 5.85 -3.42
C PHE A 177 1.71 6.47 -3.08
N GLY A 178 2.27 7.27 -4.00
CA GLY A 178 3.51 8.00 -3.78
C GLY A 178 3.41 8.99 -2.62
N VAL A 179 2.32 9.77 -2.56
CA VAL A 179 2.04 10.67 -1.42
C VAL A 179 1.89 9.90 -0.11
N HIS A 180 1.21 8.75 -0.14
CA HIS A 180 1.13 7.84 0.99
C HIS A 180 2.53 7.41 1.47
N LEU A 181 3.42 6.96 0.57
CA LEU A 181 4.76 6.51 0.94
C LEU A 181 5.63 7.63 1.50
N VAL A 182 5.53 8.85 0.96
CA VAL A 182 6.22 10.01 1.54
C VAL A 182 5.75 10.25 2.98
N GLY A 183 4.45 10.17 3.24
CA GLY A 183 3.88 10.28 4.59
C GLY A 183 4.34 9.16 5.54
N VAL A 184 4.32 7.90 5.10
CA VAL A 184 4.83 6.76 5.89
C VAL A 184 6.32 6.91 6.15
N GLY A 185 7.09 7.32 5.14
CA GLY A 185 8.53 7.52 5.23
C GLY A 185 8.90 8.61 6.24
N TYR A 186 8.18 9.73 6.22
CA TYR A 186 8.29 10.79 7.24
C TYR A 186 8.02 10.27 8.65
N LEU A 187 6.92 9.53 8.85
CA LEU A 187 6.54 8.95 10.14
C LEU A 187 7.58 7.93 10.62
N ALA A 188 8.06 7.06 9.73
CA ALA A 188 9.12 6.10 10.00
C ALA A 188 10.40 6.81 10.45
N TYR A 189 10.81 7.87 9.75
CA TYR A 189 12.00 8.66 10.09
C TYR A 189 11.89 9.32 11.48
N ARG A 190 10.70 9.82 11.83
CA ARG A 190 10.43 10.51 13.12
C ARG A 190 10.15 9.56 14.28
N SER A 191 9.74 8.32 14.00
CA SER A 191 9.25 7.37 15.00
C SER A 191 10.24 7.02 16.13
N GLY A 192 11.54 7.10 15.87
CA GLY A 192 12.58 6.68 16.81
C GLY A 192 12.73 5.16 16.98
N TYR A 193 11.78 4.35 16.49
CA TYR A 193 11.83 2.89 16.56
C TYR A 193 11.97 2.20 15.19
N VAL A 194 11.58 2.85 14.09
CA VAL A 194 11.88 2.35 12.73
C VAL A 194 13.25 2.87 12.28
N PRO A 195 14.11 2.05 11.63
CA PRO A 195 15.37 2.52 11.07
C PRO A 195 15.16 3.69 10.11
N ARG A 196 15.86 4.81 10.34
CA ARG A 196 15.73 6.02 9.52
C ARG A 196 16.01 5.78 8.04
N VAL A 197 16.90 4.84 7.72
CA VAL A 197 17.21 4.43 6.34
C VAL A 197 15.95 3.93 5.63
N ILE A 198 15.11 3.13 6.29
CA ILE A 198 13.83 2.67 5.72
C ILE A 198 12.90 3.86 5.46
N GLY A 199 12.83 4.81 6.39
CA GLY A 199 12.07 6.04 6.20
C GLY A 199 12.51 6.84 4.97
N VAL A 200 13.82 7.01 4.77
CA VAL A 200 14.36 7.71 3.59
C VAL A 200 14.07 6.93 2.30
N LEU A 201 14.27 5.61 2.29
CA LEU A 201 13.97 4.78 1.12
C LEU A 201 12.49 4.85 0.73
N LEU A 202 11.56 4.92 1.70
CA LEU A 202 10.14 5.10 1.43
C LEU A 202 9.83 6.47 0.82
N VAL A 203 10.47 7.53 1.28
CA VAL A 203 10.30 8.87 0.68
C VAL A 203 10.80 8.86 -0.77
N VAL A 204 11.97 8.27 -1.03
CA VAL A 204 12.53 8.15 -2.37
C VAL A 204 11.62 7.31 -3.28
N ALA A 205 11.09 6.19 -2.79
CA ALA A 205 10.10 5.37 -3.50
C ALA A 205 8.86 6.20 -3.85
N GLY A 206 8.29 6.90 -2.87
CA GLY A 206 7.09 7.70 -3.04
C GLY A 206 7.25 8.83 -4.07
N LEU A 207 8.40 9.51 -4.04
CA LEU A 207 8.74 10.52 -5.05
C LEU A 207 8.93 9.89 -6.44
N GLY A 208 9.48 8.68 -6.51
CA GLY A 208 9.60 7.93 -7.76
C GLY A 208 8.24 7.67 -8.42
N TYR A 209 7.27 7.15 -7.67
CA TYR A 209 5.92 6.92 -8.23
C TYR A 209 5.22 8.22 -8.66
N ALA A 210 5.34 9.28 -7.87
CA ALA A 210 4.77 10.57 -8.22
C ALA A 210 5.41 11.12 -9.51
N PHE A 211 6.74 10.99 -9.64
CA PHE A 211 7.47 11.39 -10.84
C PHE A 211 7.04 10.57 -12.06
N ASP A 212 6.99 9.24 -11.95
CA ASP A 212 6.58 8.35 -13.04
C ASP A 212 5.18 8.71 -13.54
N THR A 213 4.25 8.98 -12.62
CA THR A 213 2.88 9.39 -12.96
C THR A 213 2.89 10.72 -13.71
N VAL A 214 3.61 11.74 -13.22
CA VAL A 214 3.73 13.03 -13.91
C VAL A 214 4.40 12.87 -15.28
N SER A 215 5.43 12.03 -15.38
CA SER A 215 6.12 11.76 -16.64
C SER A 215 5.20 11.09 -17.67
N SER A 216 4.28 10.21 -17.24
CA SER A 216 3.31 9.56 -18.13
C SER A 216 2.30 10.54 -18.74
N VAL A 217 1.99 11.62 -18.04
CA VAL A 217 1.07 12.66 -18.53
C VAL A 217 1.77 13.65 -19.45
N LEU A 218 3.05 13.97 -19.16
CA LEU A 218 3.78 15.01 -19.88
C LEU A 218 4.55 14.51 -21.11
N SER A 219 4.68 13.19 -21.30
CA SER A 219 5.53 12.60 -22.34
C SER A 219 4.92 11.33 -22.91
N GLU A 220 4.97 11.19 -24.24
CA GLU A 220 4.67 9.93 -24.94
C GLU A 220 5.73 8.86 -24.70
N THR A 221 6.95 9.26 -24.29
CA THR A 221 8.03 8.35 -23.86
C THR A 221 8.34 8.63 -22.39
N PRO A 222 7.56 8.08 -21.44
CA PRO A 222 7.73 8.35 -20.04
C PRO A 222 9.03 7.77 -19.49
N ILE A 223 9.66 8.51 -18.58
CA ILE A 223 10.79 8.01 -17.80
C ILE A 223 10.21 7.32 -16.57
N VAL A 224 10.63 6.07 -16.34
CA VAL A 224 10.19 5.26 -15.21
C VAL A 224 11.38 5.03 -14.27
N VAL A 225 11.33 5.62 -13.08
CA VAL A 225 12.37 5.50 -12.05
C VAL A 225 11.94 4.63 -10.86
N SER A 226 10.65 4.34 -10.70
CA SER A 226 10.14 3.50 -9.59
C SER A 226 10.73 2.09 -9.57
N THR A 227 11.15 1.56 -10.72
CA THR A 227 11.79 0.24 -10.87
C THR A 227 13.06 0.08 -10.03
N VAL A 228 13.74 1.18 -9.68
CA VAL A 228 14.96 1.16 -8.84
C VAL A 228 14.74 1.74 -7.45
N THR A 229 13.59 2.36 -7.18
CA THR A 229 13.33 3.02 -5.89
C THR A 229 12.37 2.24 -4.98
N PHE A 230 11.68 1.21 -5.48
CA PHE A 230 10.67 0.44 -4.72
C PHE A 230 11.20 -0.31 -3.48
N PHE A 231 12.52 -0.46 -3.32
CA PHE A 231 13.14 -1.24 -2.24
C PHE A 231 12.69 -0.83 -0.83
N GLY A 232 12.28 0.44 -0.64
CA GLY A 232 11.82 0.95 0.65
C GLY A 232 10.59 0.22 1.21
N GLU A 233 9.63 -0.13 0.36
CA GLU A 233 8.40 -0.81 0.78
C GLU A 233 8.66 -2.23 1.23
N PHE A 234 9.43 -2.98 0.43
CA PHE A 234 9.80 -4.34 0.76
C PHE A 234 10.64 -4.38 2.04
N ALA A 235 11.58 -3.45 2.20
CA ALA A 235 12.37 -3.31 3.42
C ALA A 235 11.48 -3.01 4.64
N LEU A 236 10.49 -2.12 4.50
CA LEU A 236 9.51 -1.85 5.56
C LEU A 236 8.70 -3.09 5.92
N ALA A 237 8.17 -3.81 4.91
CA ALA A 237 7.34 -4.99 5.12
C ALA A 237 8.09 -6.08 5.89
N VAL A 238 9.31 -6.41 5.45
CA VAL A 238 10.18 -7.38 6.13
C VAL A 238 10.52 -6.91 7.55
N TRP A 239 10.88 -5.64 7.71
CA TRP A 239 11.21 -5.10 9.03
C TRP A 239 10.02 -5.15 9.99
N LEU A 240 8.81 -4.82 9.51
CA LEU A 240 7.59 -4.89 10.30
C LEU A 240 7.31 -6.32 10.77
N VAL A 241 7.47 -7.34 9.93
CA VAL A 241 7.29 -8.73 10.37
C VAL A 241 8.33 -9.16 11.41
N VAL A 242 9.60 -8.81 11.21
CA VAL A 242 10.72 -9.34 12.04
C VAL A 242 10.93 -8.55 13.34
N ARG A 243 10.71 -7.23 13.33
CA ARG A 243 11.15 -6.31 14.40
C ARG A 243 10.01 -5.53 15.06
N SER A 244 8.81 -5.43 14.48
CA SER A 244 7.72 -4.65 15.09
C SER A 244 7.34 -5.14 16.49
N GLY A 245 7.46 -6.45 16.75
CA GLY A 245 7.21 -7.05 18.07
C GLY A 245 8.16 -6.61 19.18
N ARG A 246 9.24 -5.87 18.87
CA ARG A 246 10.19 -5.30 19.84
C ARG A 246 10.00 -3.79 20.04
N VAL A 247 9.07 -3.16 19.33
CA VAL A 247 8.84 -1.72 19.40
C VAL A 247 8.29 -1.34 20.77
N GLN A 248 8.83 -0.25 21.33
CA GLN A 248 8.29 0.46 22.48
C GLN A 248 8.04 1.89 22.00
N PRO A 249 6.78 2.28 21.75
CA PRO A 249 6.46 3.67 21.48
C PRO A 249 6.93 4.51 22.67
N GLY A 250 7.88 5.41 22.45
CA GLY A 250 8.47 6.18 23.53
C GLY A 250 7.42 7.07 24.21
N THR A 251 7.36 7.04 25.54
CA THR A 251 6.63 7.99 26.38
C THR A 251 7.32 9.36 26.39
N ASN A 252 7.64 9.94 25.23
CA ASN A 252 8.14 11.31 25.16
C ASN A 252 6.97 12.24 24.89
N ARG A 253 6.20 12.53 25.96
CA ARG A 253 5.68 13.89 26.12
C ARG A 253 6.88 14.77 26.45
N GLU A 254 6.97 15.92 25.80
CA GLU A 254 8.02 16.96 25.94
C GLU A 254 9.23 16.80 25.01
N ARG A 255 9.18 17.48 23.86
CA ARG A 255 10.01 18.65 23.53
C ARG A 255 9.27 19.58 22.59
#